data_AF-A0A7R7GUC6-F1
#
_entry.id   AF-A0A7R7GUC6-F1
#
_cell.length_a   1.000
_cell.length_b   1.000
_cell.length_c   1.000
_cell.angle_alpha   90.00
_cell.angle_beta   90.00
_cell.angle_gamma   90.00
#
_symmetry.space_group_name_H-M   'P 1'
#
loop_
_entity.id
_entity.type
_entity.pdbx_description
1 polymer ?
#
loop_
_entity_poly.entity_id
_entity_poly.type
_entity_poly.pdbx_seq_one_letter_code
_entity_poly.pdbx_strand_id
1 'polypeptide(L)'
;MNQSTLQRPNSFWCGIDWGGRFHHLCVLDGTGQQLLSRKVAHTVDGLAVLVGLIASFTGAVRIAIERAEGLLVEYLQHHCDAEIYCVSPKISARARERYRMAAAKSDEFDAYVLADTLRHQYAQWRPLAVPSPLLGRC
;
A
#
# COMPACT_ATOMS: atom_id res chain seq x y z
N MET A 1 -0.59 -37.79 -14.23
CA MET A 1 0.53 -37.43 -13.34
C MET A 1 0.30 -36.03 -12.84
N ASN A 2 -0.08 -35.91 -11.57
CA ASN A 2 -0.47 -34.66 -10.91
C ASN A 2 0.73 -33.74 -10.80
N GLN A 3 0.67 -32.58 -11.46
CA GLN A 3 1.54 -31.46 -11.15
C GLN A 3 0.93 -30.77 -9.92
N SER A 4 1.41 -31.10 -8.73
CA SER A 4 1.15 -30.31 -7.53
C SER A 4 1.70 -28.91 -7.77
N THR A 5 0.81 -27.97 -8.10
CA THR A 5 1.14 -26.55 -8.10
C THR A 5 1.50 -26.18 -6.67
N LEU A 6 2.77 -25.93 -6.40
CA LEU A 6 3.21 -25.28 -5.17
C LEU A 6 2.47 -23.95 -5.10
N GLN A 7 1.39 -23.91 -4.30
CA GLN A 7 0.58 -22.73 -4.09
C GLN A 7 1.48 -21.73 -3.37
N ARG A 8 2.03 -20.77 -4.11
CA ARG A 8 2.77 -19.67 -3.49
C ARG A 8 1.83 -19.00 -2.49
N PRO A 9 2.32 -18.59 -1.31
CA PRO A 9 1.49 -17.82 -0.39
C PRO A 9 0.91 -16.62 -1.14
N ASN A 10 -0.39 -16.40 -1.01
CA ASN A 10 -1.05 -15.25 -1.62
C ASN A 10 -0.31 -13.99 -1.17
N SER A 11 0.13 -13.19 -2.14
CA SER A 11 0.85 -11.95 -1.90
C SER A 11 0.03 -10.81 -2.47
N PHE A 12 -0.06 -9.73 -1.72
CA PHE A 12 -0.88 -8.57 -2.04
C PHE A 12 -0.06 -7.30 -1.92
N TRP A 13 -0.25 -6.40 -2.89
CA TRP A 13 0.42 -5.11 -2.93
C TRP A 13 -0.61 -4.01 -2.85
N CYS A 14 -0.55 -3.25 -1.78
CA CYS A 14 -1.41 -2.13 -1.51
C CYS A 14 -0.69 -0.83 -1.86
N GLY A 15 -1.40 0.10 -2.48
CA GLY A 15 -0.95 1.48 -2.63
C GLY A 15 -1.96 2.38 -1.96
N ILE A 16 -1.48 3.30 -1.13
CA ILE A 16 -2.32 4.27 -0.44
C ILE A 16 -1.87 5.67 -0.83
N ASP A 17 -2.71 6.35 -1.59
CA ASP A 17 -2.55 7.79 -1.84
C ASP A 17 -3.18 8.58 -0.69
N TRP A 18 -2.36 9.39 -0.02
CA TRP A 18 -2.75 10.13 1.18
C TRP A 18 -3.16 11.57 0.83
N GLY A 19 -4.48 11.83 0.85
CA GLY A 19 -5.03 13.18 0.83
C GLY A 19 -5.46 13.72 2.21
N GLY A 20 -5.58 15.04 2.35
CA GLY A 20 -5.94 15.69 3.62
C GLY A 20 -7.39 15.48 4.08
N ARG A 21 -8.29 15.02 3.19
CA ARG A 21 -9.69 14.69 3.52
C ARG A 21 -10.02 13.21 3.30
N PHE A 22 -9.33 12.59 2.36
CA PHE A 22 -9.57 11.21 1.97
C PHE A 22 -8.25 10.54 1.59
N HIS A 23 -8.19 9.25 1.81
CA HIS A 23 -7.18 8.34 1.28
C HIS A 23 -7.79 7.52 0.15
N HIS A 24 -6.98 7.10 -0.81
CA HIS A 24 -7.40 6.09 -1.77
C HIS A 24 -6.54 4.85 -1.62
N LEU A 25 -7.19 3.72 -1.38
CA LEU A 25 -6.59 2.40 -1.27
C LEU A 25 -6.78 1.65 -2.60
N CYS A 26 -5.68 1.15 -3.14
CA CYS A 26 -5.67 0.18 -4.23
C CYS A 26 -4.99 -1.10 -3.74
N VAL A 27 -5.53 -2.28 -4.10
CA VAL A 27 -4.92 -3.58 -3.79
C VAL A 27 -4.78 -4.39 -5.07
N LEU A 28 -3.57 -4.89 -5.31
CA LEU A 28 -3.21 -5.73 -6.45
C LEU A 28 -2.79 -7.13 -6.00
N ASP A 29 -3.03 -8.11 -6.85
CA ASP A 29 -2.43 -9.45 -6.73
C ASP A 29 -1.02 -9.51 -7.36
N GLY A 30 -0.42 -10.71 -7.40
CA GLY A 30 0.92 -10.91 -7.97
C GLY A 30 1.01 -10.72 -9.49
N THR A 31 -0.11 -10.82 -10.20
CA THR A 31 -0.20 -10.61 -11.64
C THR A 31 -0.36 -9.13 -12.01
N GLY A 32 -0.73 -8.29 -11.03
CA GLY A 32 -1.09 -6.90 -11.23
C GLY A 32 -2.60 -6.69 -11.44
N GLN A 33 -3.41 -7.72 -11.22
CA GLN A 33 -4.87 -7.58 -11.24
C GLN A 33 -5.31 -6.74 -10.04
N GLN A 34 -6.13 -5.72 -10.30
CA GLN A 34 -6.71 -4.88 -9.27
C GLN A 34 -7.90 -5.59 -8.59
N LEU A 35 -7.71 -5.94 -7.31
CA LEU A 35 -8.70 -6.61 -6.49
C LEU A 35 -9.58 -5.62 -5.73
N LEU A 36 -9.05 -4.44 -5.41
CA LEU A 36 -9.76 -3.41 -4.66
C LEU A 36 -9.37 -2.00 -5.13
N SER A 37 -10.36 -1.11 -5.19
CA SER A 37 -10.21 0.35 -5.33
C SER A 37 -11.21 1.04 -4.41
N ARG A 38 -10.74 1.73 -3.37
CA ARG A 38 -11.62 2.35 -2.38
C ARG A 38 -11.11 3.68 -1.88
N LYS A 39 -11.99 4.67 -1.89
CA LYS A 39 -11.80 5.96 -1.22
C LYS A 39 -12.27 5.85 0.22
N VAL A 40 -11.46 6.35 1.16
CA VAL A 40 -11.69 6.26 2.60
C VAL A 40 -11.48 7.64 3.23
N ALA A 41 -12.27 8.02 4.22
CA ALA A 41 -12.16 9.34 4.86
C ALA A 41 -10.92 9.43 5.76
N HIS A 42 -10.28 10.61 5.83
CA HIS A 42 -9.22 10.90 6.79
C HIS A 42 -9.81 11.20 8.18
N THR A 43 -10.31 10.15 8.82
CA THR A 43 -10.96 10.15 10.15
C THR A 43 -10.59 8.86 10.87
N VAL A 44 -10.78 8.79 12.19
CA VAL A 44 -10.50 7.57 12.96
C VAL A 44 -11.29 6.37 12.41
N ASP A 45 -12.60 6.54 12.17
CA ASP A 45 -13.45 5.48 11.60
C ASP A 45 -12.97 5.09 10.19
N GLY A 46 -12.55 6.07 9.40
CA GLY A 46 -11.96 5.81 8.08
C GLY A 46 -10.68 4.98 8.17
N LEU A 47 -9.77 5.28 9.10
CA LEU A 47 -8.56 4.49 9.30
C LEU A 47 -8.89 3.06 9.77
N ALA A 48 -9.89 2.89 10.64
CA ALA A 48 -10.38 1.58 11.03
C ALA A 48 -10.95 0.79 9.83
N VAL A 49 -11.74 1.43 8.96
CA VAL A 49 -12.22 0.83 7.71
C VAL A 49 -11.06 0.43 6.81
N LEU A 50 -10.05 1.30 6.66
CA LEU A 50 -8.89 1.03 5.83
C LEU A 50 -8.11 -0.20 6.31
N VAL A 51 -7.85 -0.30 7.61
CA VAL A 51 -7.22 -1.48 8.22
C VAL A 51 -8.07 -2.73 8.02
N GLY A 52 -9.38 -2.65 8.24
CA GLY A 52 -10.29 -3.78 8.06
C GLY A 52 -10.31 -4.30 6.62
N LEU A 53 -10.27 -3.40 5.63
CA LEU A 53 -10.14 -3.76 4.22
C LEU A 53 -8.81 -4.48 3.95
N ILE A 54 -7.69 -3.97 4.48
CA ILE A 54 -6.38 -4.60 4.32
C ILE A 54 -6.33 -5.97 4.98
N ALA A 55 -6.86 -6.10 6.20
CA ALA A 55 -6.89 -7.35 6.96
C ALA A 55 -7.73 -8.46 6.30
N SER A 56 -8.64 -8.11 5.37
CA SER A 56 -9.40 -9.10 4.60
C SER A 56 -8.55 -9.90 3.61
N PHE A 57 -7.33 -9.43 3.30
CA PHE A 57 -6.40 -10.10 2.40
C PHE A 57 -5.48 -11.05 3.18
N THR A 58 -5.89 -12.31 3.32
CA THR A 58 -5.13 -13.33 4.04
C THR A 58 -3.91 -13.77 3.24
N GLY A 59 -2.73 -13.22 3.56
CA GLY A 59 -1.47 -13.48 2.86
C GLY A 59 -0.39 -12.47 3.21
N ALA A 60 0.71 -12.47 2.44
CA ALA A 60 1.78 -11.49 2.62
C ALA A 60 1.35 -10.13 2.03
N VAL A 61 1.05 -9.16 2.90
CA VAL A 61 0.63 -7.82 2.50
C VAL A 61 1.82 -6.86 2.54
N ARG A 62 1.97 -6.08 1.48
CA ARG A 62 2.95 -4.99 1.37
C ARG A 62 2.26 -3.70 1.01
N ILE A 63 2.59 -2.60 1.66
CA ILE A 63 1.90 -1.33 1.52
C ILE A 63 2.88 -0.25 1.06
N ALA A 64 2.56 0.43 -0.04
CA ALA A 64 3.28 1.62 -0.51
C ALA A 64 2.56 2.89 -0.06
N ILE A 65 3.33 3.82 0.52
CA ILE A 65 2.89 5.15 0.96
C ILE A 65 3.92 6.21 0.55
N GLU A 66 3.51 7.46 0.32
CA GLU A 66 4.44 8.52 -0.13
C GLU A 66 5.24 9.20 1.00
N ARG A 67 4.82 9.01 2.25
CA ARG A 67 5.45 9.59 3.45
C ARG A 67 5.87 8.51 4.42
N ALA A 68 6.98 8.72 5.11
CA ALA A 68 7.52 7.74 6.06
C ALA A 68 6.96 7.89 7.49
N GLU A 69 6.19 8.95 7.76
CA GLU A 69 5.75 9.32 9.11
C GLU A 69 4.36 9.98 9.12
N GLY A 70 3.78 10.06 10.32
CA GLY A 70 2.49 10.67 10.60
C GLY A 70 1.38 9.65 10.86
N LEU A 71 0.21 10.17 11.23
CA LEU A 71 -0.91 9.39 11.78
C LEU A 71 -1.29 8.14 10.97
N LEU A 72 -1.40 8.23 9.64
CA LEU A 72 -1.72 7.05 8.81
C LEU A 72 -0.65 5.97 8.92
N VAL A 73 0.63 6.34 8.92
CA VAL A 73 1.75 5.39 8.99
C VAL A 73 1.77 4.72 10.35
N GLU A 74 1.69 5.50 11.41
CA GLU A 74 1.64 5.01 12.79
C GLU A 74 0.46 4.05 12.98
N TYR A 75 -0.74 4.45 12.52
CA TYR A 75 -1.93 3.61 12.61
C TYR A 75 -1.78 2.29 11.85
N LEU A 76 -1.22 2.32 10.64
CA LEU A 76 -0.93 1.10 9.88
C LEU A 76 0.11 0.21 10.58
N GLN A 77 1.20 0.78 11.10
CA GLN A 77 2.23 0.02 11.82
C GLN A 77 1.70 -0.64 13.10
N HIS A 78 0.71 -0.02 13.75
CA HIS A 78 0.09 -0.57 14.96
C HIS A 78 -0.98 -1.62 14.70
N HIS A 79 -1.69 -1.54 13.57
CA HIS A 79 -2.91 -2.32 13.35
C HIS A 79 -2.86 -3.30 12.18
N CYS A 80 -1.87 -3.20 11.28
CA CYS A 80 -1.70 -4.11 10.16
C CYS A 80 -0.46 -5.01 10.36
N ASP A 81 -0.63 -6.31 10.07
CA ASP A 81 0.49 -7.22 9.87
C ASP A 81 0.97 -7.13 8.41
N ALA A 82 1.71 -6.07 8.10
CA ALA A 82 2.15 -5.76 6.74
C ALA A 82 3.52 -5.07 6.69
N GLU A 83 4.28 -5.31 5.62
CA GLU A 83 5.50 -4.56 5.32
C GLU A 83 5.14 -3.22 4.68
N ILE A 84 5.52 -2.10 5.30
CA ILE A 84 5.22 -0.76 4.79
C ILE A 84 6.45 -0.16 4.13
N TYR A 85 6.31 0.40 2.93
CA TYR A 85 7.39 0.98 2.14
C TYR A 85 7.08 2.44 1.83
N CYS A 86 8.02 3.32 2.14
CA CYS A 86 7.94 4.71 1.71
C CYS A 86 8.43 4.84 0.26
N VAL A 87 7.59 5.41 -0.59
CA VAL A 87 7.88 5.66 -2.01
C VAL A 87 8.06 7.15 -2.21
N SER A 88 9.23 7.57 -2.69
CA SER A 88 9.43 9.00 -2.92
C SER A 88 8.48 9.53 -4.01
N PRO A 89 7.98 10.78 -3.91
CA PRO A 89 7.13 11.38 -4.94
C PRO A 89 7.77 11.38 -6.34
N LYS A 90 9.11 11.47 -6.41
CA LYS A 90 9.86 11.40 -7.68
C LYS A 90 9.75 10.01 -8.33
N ILE A 91 9.88 8.94 -7.55
CA ILE A 91 9.70 7.57 -8.06
C ILE A 91 8.25 7.38 -8.53
N SER A 92 7.28 7.81 -7.72
CA SER A 92 5.85 7.74 -8.07
C SER A 92 5.55 8.49 -9.37
N ALA A 93 6.04 9.72 -9.52
CA ALA A 93 5.90 10.51 -10.75
C ALA A 93 6.50 9.81 -11.98
N ARG A 94 7.73 9.27 -11.88
CA ARG A 94 8.37 8.50 -12.95
C ARG A 94 7.63 7.21 -13.29
N ALA A 95 7.02 6.56 -12.31
CA ALA A 95 6.22 5.36 -12.54
C ALA A 95 4.92 5.68 -13.28
N ARG A 96 4.27 6.82 -12.99
CA ARG A 96 3.06 7.27 -13.69
C ARG A 96 3.28 7.43 -15.21
N GLU A 97 4.46 7.94 -15.60
CA GLU A 97 4.85 8.13 -17.01
C GLU A 97 4.78 6.83 -17.83
N ARG A 98 4.84 5.66 -17.19
CA ARG A 98 4.73 4.35 -17.87
C ARG A 98 3.35 4.01 -18.39
N TYR A 99 2.30 4.59 -17.81
CA TYR A 99 0.91 4.23 -18.12
C TYR A 99 0.18 5.32 -18.91
N ARG A 100 0.55 6.59 -18.70
CA ARG A 100 -0.16 7.74 -19.30
C ARG A 100 0.83 8.82 -19.71
N MET A 101 0.67 9.30 -20.94
CA MET A 101 1.45 10.40 -21.51
C MET A 101 1.01 11.79 -20.99
N ALA A 102 -0.22 11.92 -20.52
CA ALA A 102 -0.80 13.19 -20.04
C ALA A 102 -1.13 13.14 -18.55
N ALA A 103 -0.82 14.23 -17.84
CA ALA A 103 -1.02 14.38 -16.40
C ALA A 103 -2.48 14.76 -16.07
N ALA A 104 -3.38 13.78 -16.04
CA ALA A 104 -4.64 13.92 -15.34
C ALA A 104 -4.47 13.32 -13.93
N LYS A 105 -4.46 14.19 -12.91
CA LYS A 105 -4.37 13.75 -11.52
C LYS A 105 -5.63 12.95 -11.17
N SER A 106 -5.44 11.78 -10.58
CA SER A 106 -6.52 10.94 -10.05
C SER A 106 -5.98 10.16 -8.87
N ASP A 107 -6.53 10.43 -7.67
CA ASP A 107 -6.12 9.77 -6.43
C ASP A 107 -6.21 8.24 -6.55
N GLU A 108 -7.19 7.73 -7.30
CA GLU A 108 -7.33 6.30 -7.61
C GLU A 108 -6.14 5.76 -8.41
N PHE A 109 -5.76 6.50 -9.45
CA PHE A 109 -4.66 6.10 -10.31
C PHE A 109 -3.31 6.24 -9.59
N ASP A 110 -3.17 7.24 -8.74
CA ASP A 110 -1.99 7.45 -7.90
C ASP A 110 -1.80 6.27 -6.93
N ALA A 111 -2.87 5.81 -6.28
CA ALA A 111 -2.85 4.61 -5.45
C ALA A 111 -2.49 3.34 -6.25
N TYR A 112 -3.03 3.17 -7.47
CA TYR A 112 -2.67 2.07 -8.36
C TYR A 112 -1.18 2.07 -8.71
N VAL A 113 -0.63 3.23 -9.09
CA VAL A 113 0.78 3.35 -9.46
C VAL A 113 1.69 3.03 -8.28
N LEU A 114 1.35 3.44 -7.07
CA LEU A 114 2.09 3.07 -5.86
C LEU A 114 2.11 1.55 -5.65
N ALA A 115 0.94 0.90 -5.74
CA ALA A 115 0.82 -0.54 -5.57
C ALA A 115 1.65 -1.32 -6.60
N ASP A 116 1.51 -0.98 -7.89
CA ASP A 116 2.20 -1.69 -8.97
C ASP A 116 3.71 -1.41 -8.96
N THR A 117 4.12 -0.20 -8.59
CA THR A 117 5.54 0.14 -8.42
C THR A 117 6.18 -0.72 -7.33
N LEU A 118 5.49 -0.88 -6.20
CA LEU A 118 5.97 -1.72 -5.11
C LEU A 118 6.01 -3.19 -5.53
N ARG A 119 5.01 -3.68 -6.27
CA ARG A 119 4.98 -5.06 -6.78
C ARG A 119 6.23 -5.46 -7.56
N HIS A 120 6.79 -4.52 -8.32
CA HIS A 120 8.02 -4.76 -9.09
C HIS A 120 9.31 -4.51 -8.30
N GLN A 121 9.30 -3.61 -7.32
CA GLN A 121 10.55 -3.11 -6.71
C GLN A 121 10.77 -3.52 -5.25
N TYR A 122 9.78 -4.09 -4.57
CA TYR A 122 9.85 -4.37 -3.12
C TYR A 122 11.09 -5.18 -2.72
N ALA A 123 11.54 -6.12 -3.56
CA ALA A 123 12.71 -6.96 -3.30
C ALA A 123 14.04 -6.17 -3.22
N GLN A 124 14.08 -4.96 -3.80
CA GLN A 124 15.24 -4.06 -3.76
C GLN A 124 15.08 -2.96 -2.72
N TRP A 125 13.89 -2.81 -2.14
CA TRP A 125 13.56 -1.75 -1.20
C TRP A 125 13.57 -2.26 0.24
N ARG A 126 13.82 -1.35 1.17
CA ARG A 126 13.73 -1.65 2.60
C ARG A 126 12.37 -1.19 3.12
N PRO A 127 11.64 -2.04 3.87
CA PRO A 127 10.45 -1.59 4.56
C PRO A 127 10.83 -0.59 5.66
N LEU A 128 9.87 0.25 6.05
CA LEU A 128 9.97 1.12 7.21
C LEU A 128 10.19 0.28 8.47
N ALA A 129 11.04 0.78 9.36
CA ALA A 129 11.23 0.15 10.65
C ALA A 129 9.90 0.18 11.43
N VAL A 130 9.52 -0.97 11.98
CA VAL A 130 8.42 -1.02 12.96
C VAL A 130 8.91 -0.28 14.21
N PRO A 131 8.19 0.75 14.70
CA PRO A 131 8.56 1.46 15.90
C PRO A 131 8.67 0.48 17.05
N SER A 132 9.79 0.55 17.80
CA SER A 132 9.92 -0.26 19.00
C SER A 132 8.83 0.13 20.00
N PRO A 133 8.08 -0.83 20.57
CA PRO A 133 7.03 -0.54 21.55
C PRO A 133 7.55 0.15 22.83
N LEU A 134 8.88 0.22 23.01
CA LEU A 134 9.53 0.86 24.14
C LEU A 134 9.75 2.38 24.00
N LEU A 135 9.58 2.97 22.80
CA LEU A 135 9.85 4.40 22.55
C LEU A 135 8.58 5.27 22.45
N GLY A 136 7.39 4.68 22.61
CA GLY A 136 6.11 5.35 22.37
C GLY A 136 5.31 5.78 23.62
N ARG A 137 5.96 5.99 24.77
CA ARG A 137 5.27 6.50 25.98
C ARG A 137 6.04 7.67 26.57
N CYS A 138 5.52 8.87 26.35
CA CYS A 138 5.71 10.05 27.20
C CYS A 138 4.31 10.60 27.50
#